data_AF-A0A1H8RNR6-F1
#
_entry.id   AF-A0A1H8RNR6-F1
#
_cell.length_a   1.000
_cell.length_b   1.000
_cell.length_c   1.000
_cell.angle_alpha   90.00
_cell.angle_beta   90.00
_cell.angle_gamma   90.00
#
_symmetry.space_group_name_H-M   'P 1'
#
loop_
_entity.id
_entity.type
_entity.pdbx_description
1 polymer ?
#
loop_
_entity_poly.entity_id
_entity_poly.type
_entity_poly.pdbx_seq_one_letter_code
_entity_poly.pdbx_strand_id
1 'polypeptide(L)'
;MELAFRLLVAAFVIVAPSALFVGLWHGLHALRDDRLVARMEEHARESERRSTLTPASLLSPTGGESPTARPSLVDCGSCGTPNPDDVTFCHECLSKLR
;
A
#
# COMPACT_ATOMS: atom_id res chain seq x y z
N MET A 1 4.85 50.23 -6.33
CA MET A 1 4.87 49.06 -5.41
C MET A 1 3.58 48.26 -5.49
N GLU A 2 2.41 48.89 -5.53
CA GLU A 2 1.11 48.20 -5.57
C GLU A 2 0.91 47.28 -6.79
N LEU A 3 1.33 47.72 -7.99
CA LEU A 3 1.21 46.91 -9.21
C LEU A 3 2.04 45.62 -9.12
N ALA A 4 3.29 45.72 -8.67
CA ALA A 4 4.17 44.57 -8.50
C ALA A 4 3.61 43.57 -7.46
N PHE A 5 3.05 44.07 -6.35
CA PHE A 5 2.41 43.24 -5.35
C PHE A 5 1.20 42.48 -5.90
N ARG A 6 0.33 43.16 -6.66
CA ARG A 6 -0.84 42.53 -7.30
C ARG A 6 -0.44 41.46 -8.31
N LEU A 7 0.60 41.71 -9.11
CA LEU A 7 1.12 40.72 -10.05
C LEU A 7 1.69 39.49 -9.34
N LEU A 8 2.38 39.67 -8.22
CA LEU A 8 2.91 38.57 -7.41
C LEU A 8 1.77 37.72 -6.83
N VAL A 9 0.77 38.36 -6.23
CA VAL A 9 -0.42 37.67 -5.70
C VAL A 9 -1.15 36.92 -6.81
N ALA A 10 -1.36 37.53 -7.97
CA ALA A 10 -2.00 36.88 -9.11
C ALA A 10 -1.20 35.65 -9.59
N ALA A 11 0.12 35.78 -9.75
CA ALA A 11 0.98 34.67 -10.13
C ALA A 11 0.94 33.54 -9.08
N PHE A 12 0.98 33.87 -7.80
CA PHE A 12 0.88 32.90 -6.71
C PHE A 12 -0.47 32.16 -6.74
N VAL A 13 -1.59 32.88 -6.86
CA VAL A 13 -2.93 32.27 -6.90
C VAL A 13 -3.10 31.34 -8.11
N ILE A 14 -2.43 31.62 -9.23
CA ILE A 14 -2.47 30.76 -10.43
C ILE A 14 -1.57 29.53 -10.28
N VAL A 15 -0.35 29.71 -9.76
CA VAL A 15 0.66 28.64 -9.72
C VAL A 15 0.50 27.73 -8.49
N ALA A 16 0.10 28.29 -7.35
CA ALA A 16 0.02 27.56 -6.08
C ALA A 16 -0.89 26.33 -6.14
N PRO A 17 -2.10 26.34 -6.75
CA PRO A 17 -2.95 25.15 -6.82
C PRO A 17 -2.29 24.00 -7.59
N SER A 18 -1.64 24.31 -8.71
CA SER A 18 -0.93 23.33 -9.54
C SER A 18 0.30 22.79 -8.81
N ALA A 19 1.06 23.67 -8.17
CA ALA A 19 2.22 23.27 -7.38
C ALA A 19 1.84 22.42 -6.17
N LEU A 20 0.74 22.76 -5.47
CA LEU A 20 0.20 22.00 -4.35
C LEU A 20 -0.22 20.60 -4.82
N PHE A 21 -0.90 20.51 -5.95
CA PHE A 21 -1.32 19.24 -6.54
C PHE A 21 -0.12 18.34 -6.89
N VAL A 22 0.87 18.89 -7.62
CA VAL A 22 2.08 18.15 -7.99
C VAL A 22 2.89 17.76 -6.76
N GLY A 23 3.03 18.65 -5.78
CA GLY A 23 3.72 18.38 -4.52
C GLY A 23 3.05 17.26 -3.73
N LEU A 24 1.72 17.29 -3.62
CA LEU A 24 0.95 16.24 -2.96
C LEU A 24 1.11 14.89 -3.69
N TRP A 25 0.95 14.90 -5.02
CA TRP A 25 1.13 13.71 -5.85
C TRP A 25 2.51 13.08 -5.68
N HIS A 26 3.56 13.91 -5.75
CA HIS A 26 4.94 13.46 -5.59
C HIS A 26 5.19 12.95 -4.16
N GLY A 27 4.63 13.61 -3.15
CA GLY A 27 4.71 13.17 -1.76
C GLY A 27 4.06 11.81 -1.53
N LEU A 28 2.87 11.57 -2.12
CA LEU A 28 2.23 10.26 -2.09
C LEU A 28 3.06 9.20 -2.81
N HIS A 29 3.70 9.55 -3.92
CA HIS A 29 4.57 8.65 -4.67
C HIS A 29 5.83 8.27 -3.86
N ALA A 30 6.49 9.25 -3.25
CA ALA A 30 7.66 9.04 -2.40
C ALA A 30 7.35 8.16 -1.20
N LEU A 31 6.24 8.42 -0.50
CA LEU A 31 5.80 7.57 0.63
C LEU A 31 5.52 6.13 0.22
N ARG A 32 5.04 5.92 -1.00
CA ARG A 32 4.77 4.59 -1.55
C ARG A 32 6.07 3.87 -1.91
N ASP A 33 7.02 4.55 -2.53
CA ASP A 33 8.26 3.93 -3.01
C ASP A 33 9.27 3.69 -1.88
N ASP A 34 9.54 4.68 -1.02
CA ASP A 34 10.68 4.64 -0.10
C ASP A 34 10.58 3.56 1.00
N ARG A 35 9.36 3.19 1.42
CA ARG A 35 9.13 2.23 2.52
C ARG A 35 8.87 0.80 2.05
N LEU A 36 8.32 0.63 0.85
CA LEU A 36 7.99 -0.68 0.30
C LEU A 36 9.13 -1.21 -0.57
N VAL A 37 9.75 -0.36 -1.39
CA VAL A 37 10.87 -0.77 -2.26
C VAL A 37 12.07 -1.15 -1.42
N ALA A 38 12.43 -0.38 -0.39
CA ALA A 38 13.55 -0.71 0.49
C ALA A 38 13.38 -2.10 1.15
N ARG A 39 12.18 -2.42 1.66
CA ARG A 39 11.90 -3.74 2.24
C ARG A 39 11.84 -4.85 1.18
N MET A 40 11.28 -4.58 0.01
CA MET A 40 11.24 -5.56 -1.09
C MET A 40 12.64 -5.86 -1.61
N GLU A 41 13.51 -4.85 -1.72
CA GLU A 41 14.91 -5.05 -2.09
C GLU A 41 15.67 -5.86 -1.04
N GLU A 42 15.46 -5.61 0.25
CA GLU A 42 16.05 -6.41 1.33
C GLU A 42 15.61 -7.88 1.22
N HIS A 43 14.31 -8.13 1.03
CA HIS A 43 13.76 -9.47 0.83
C HIS A 43 14.25 -10.14 -0.47
N ALA A 44 14.36 -9.39 -1.56
CA ALA A 44 14.85 -9.90 -2.85
C ALA A 44 16.33 -10.29 -2.76
N ARG A 45 17.17 -9.44 -2.14
CA ARG A 45 18.59 -9.74 -1.88
C ARG A 45 18.75 -10.95 -0.98
N GLU A 46 17.93 -11.08 0.08
CA GLU A 46 17.96 -12.26 0.95
C GLU A 46 17.55 -13.55 0.20
N SER A 47 16.51 -13.47 -0.64
CA SER A 47 16.03 -14.57 -1.48
C SER A 47 17.07 -15.03 -2.51
N GLU A 48 17.77 -14.08 -3.16
CA GLU A 48 18.83 -14.37 -4.14
C GLU A 48 20.05 -15.02 -3.47
N ARG A 49 20.43 -14.55 -2.28
CA ARG A 49 21.50 -15.14 -1.47
C ARG A 49 21.17 -16.57 -1.00
N ARG A 50 19.89 -16.84 -0.72
CA ARG A 50 19.39 -18.18 -0.38
C ARG A 50 19.32 -19.10 -1.60
N SER A 51 19.02 -18.54 -2.78
CA SER A 51 18.91 -19.27 -4.06
C SER A 51 20.26 -19.68 -4.66
N THR A 52 21.33 -18.92 -4.40
CA THR A 52 22.69 -19.26 -4.87
C THR A 52 23.36 -20.40 -4.10
N LEU A 53 22.71 -20.94 -3.06
CA LEU A 53 23.29 -21.99 -2.20
C LEU A 53 22.72 -23.41 -2.37
N THR A 54 21.68 -23.67 -3.16
CA THR A 54 21.20 -25.08 -3.30
C THR A 54 20.42 -25.38 -4.59
N PRO A 55 20.86 -26.33 -5.44
CA PRO A 55 20.05 -26.91 -6.52
C PRO A 55 19.02 -27.95 -6.01
N ALA A 56 18.62 -27.89 -4.73
CA ALA A 56 17.83 -28.92 -4.04
C ALA A 56 16.45 -28.46 -3.53
N SER A 57 16.05 -27.20 -3.74
CA SER A 57 14.78 -26.68 -3.20
C SER A 57 13.52 -27.02 -4.02
N LEU A 58 13.63 -27.91 -5.01
CA LEU A 58 12.48 -28.39 -5.77
C LEU A 58 11.71 -29.54 -5.09
N LEU A 59 12.11 -29.97 -3.87
CA LEU A 59 11.47 -31.06 -3.11
C LEU A 59 11.44 -30.71 -1.59
N SER A 60 10.27 -30.29 -1.07
CA SER A 60 9.85 -29.93 0.32
C SER A 60 10.31 -30.89 1.46
N PRO A 61 10.18 -30.64 2.83
CA PRO A 61 8.94 -30.23 3.56
C PRO A 61 9.02 -29.56 4.98
N THR A 62 7.86 -29.04 5.45
CA THR A 62 7.36 -28.81 6.85
C THR A 62 8.29 -28.39 8.02
N GLY A 63 7.94 -27.30 8.73
CA GLY A 63 8.28 -27.15 10.15
C GLY A 63 8.27 -25.71 10.69
N GLY A 64 7.09 -25.19 11.02
CA GLY A 64 6.94 -23.88 11.69
C GLY A 64 5.50 -23.67 12.16
N GLU A 65 4.98 -24.63 12.94
CA GLU A 65 3.68 -24.53 13.57
C GLU A 65 3.72 -23.46 14.67
N SER A 66 3.15 -22.30 14.36
CA SER A 66 2.51 -21.42 15.34
C SER A 66 1.02 -21.48 15.00
N PRO A 67 0.10 -21.64 15.97
CA PRO A 67 -1.32 -21.81 15.69
C PRO A 67 -1.91 -20.45 15.28
N THR A 68 -1.65 -20.01 14.05
CA THR A 68 -2.51 -19.04 13.40
C THR A 68 -3.82 -19.77 13.13
N ALA A 69 -4.76 -19.59 14.06
CA ALA A 69 -6.16 -19.90 13.85
C ALA A 69 -6.53 -19.51 12.41
N ARG A 70 -7.11 -20.44 11.66
CA ARG A 70 -7.67 -20.12 10.34
C ARG A 70 -8.52 -18.87 10.53
N PRO A 71 -8.24 -17.76 9.81
CA PRO A 71 -9.03 -16.55 9.98
C PRO A 71 -10.48 -16.92 9.70
N SER A 72 -11.36 -16.64 10.66
CA SER A 72 -12.79 -16.87 10.50
C SER A 72 -13.26 -15.95 9.37
N LEU A 73 -13.86 -16.54 8.34
CA LEU A 73 -14.40 -15.80 7.20
C LEU A 73 -15.91 -15.70 7.34
N VAL A 74 -16.45 -14.53 6.99
CA VAL A 74 -17.88 -14.24 6.89
C VAL A 74 -18.21 -13.77 5.48
N ASP A 75 -19.19 -14.40 4.84
CA ASP A 75 -19.65 -13.99 3.52
C ASP A 75 -20.56 -12.77 3.62
N CYS A 76 -20.36 -11.80 2.72
CA CYS A 76 -21.20 -10.62 2.66
C CYS A 76 -22.62 -10.99 2.20
N GLY A 77 -23.64 -10.70 3.01
CA GLY A 77 -25.04 -10.95 2.63
C GLY A 77 -25.56 -10.14 1.44
N SER A 78 -24.85 -9.09 1.01
CA SER A 78 -25.25 -8.26 -0.13
C SER A 78 -24.58 -8.68 -1.45
N CYS A 79 -23.32 -9.10 -1.44
CA CYS A 79 -22.56 -9.39 -2.66
C CYS A 79 -21.88 -10.78 -2.67
N GLY A 80 -21.97 -11.56 -1.60
CA GLY A 80 -21.38 -12.91 -1.51
C GLY A 80 -19.86 -12.96 -1.37
N THR A 81 -19.19 -11.81 -1.27
CA THR A 81 -17.74 -11.76 -1.11
C THR A 81 -17.32 -12.25 0.28
N PRO A 82 -16.32 -13.15 0.41
CA PRO A 82 -15.80 -13.60 1.70
C PRO A 82 -14.96 -12.51 2.35
N ASN A 83 -15.23 -12.17 3.61
CA ASN A 83 -14.52 -11.15 4.38
C ASN A 83 -13.95 -11.75 5.67
N PRO A 84 -12.84 -11.21 6.21
CA PRO A 84 -12.41 -11.50 7.58
C PRO A 84 -13.50 -11.14 8.60
N ASP A 85 -13.60 -11.87 9.72
CA ASP A 85 -14.58 -11.60 10.77
C ASP A 85 -14.28 -10.36 11.63
N ASP A 86 -13.06 -9.82 11.55
CA ASP A 86 -12.63 -8.62 12.26
C ASP A 86 -13.04 -7.31 11.56
N VAL A 87 -13.48 -7.35 10.30
CA VAL A 87 -13.88 -6.15 9.55
C VAL A 87 -15.36 -5.76 9.77
N THR A 88 -15.66 -4.46 9.69
CA THR A 88 -17.03 -3.92 9.90
C THR A 88 -17.82 -3.80 8.58
N PHE A 89 -17.12 -3.61 7.47
CA PHE A 89 -17.69 -3.38 6.14
C PHE A 89 -17.12 -4.36 5.14
N CYS A 90 -17.92 -4.72 4.13
CA CYS A 90 -17.45 -5.53 3.02
C CYS A 90 -16.40 -4.78 2.20
N HIS A 91 -15.29 -5.44 1.88
CA HIS A 91 -14.21 -4.82 1.09
C HIS A 91 -14.59 -4.56 -0.37
N GLU A 92 -15.62 -5.23 -0.89
CA GLU A 92 -16.08 -5.09 -2.28
C GLU A 92 -17.24 -4.09 -2.38
N CYS A 93 -18.37 -4.36 -1.71
CA CYS A 93 -19.59 -3.55 -1.86
C CYS A 93 -19.85 -2.54 -0.73
N LEU A 94 -18.96 -2.46 0.27
CA LEU A 94 -19.04 -1.56 1.43
C LEU A 94 -20.30 -1.71 2.29
N SER A 95 -21.09 -2.78 2.09
CA SER A 95 -22.23 -3.10 2.97
C SER A 95 -21.74 -3.45 4.38
N LYS A 96 -22.52 -3.07 5.39
CA LYS A 96 -22.23 -3.35 6.80
C LYS A 96 -22.38 -4.85 7.09
N LEU A 97 -21.36 -5.46 7.69
CA LEU A 97 -21.34 -6.87 8.08
C LEU A 97 -21.80 -7.08 9.53
N ARG A 98 -21.57 -6.09 10.41
CA ARG A 98 -21.94 -6.06 11.85
C ARG A 98 -22.24 -4.65 12.32
#